data_AF-A0AAI9CAU3-F1
#
_entry.id   AF-A0AAI9CAU3-F1
#
_cell.length_a   1.000
_cell.length_b   1.000
_cell.length_c   1.000
_cell.angle_alpha   90.00
_cell.angle_beta   90.00
_cell.angle_gamma   90.00
#
_symmetry.space_group_name_H-M   'P 1'
#
loop_
_entity.id
_entity.type
_entity.pdbx_description
1 polymer ?
#
loop_
_entity_poly.entity_id
_entity_poly.type
_entity_poly.pdbx_seq_one_letter_code
_entity_poly.pdbx_strand_id
1 'polypeptide(L)' 'MIRHYRRRWGQAMQLLIDQACFGYTGIEALPDDDLIQLHRDLERAQECMRDGVTFEDAGLLRTRYG' A
#
# COMPACT_ATOMS: atom_id res chain seq x y z
N MET A 1 -15.38 -0.03 1.97
CA MET A 1 -14.20 0.87 1.96
C MET A 1 -13.23 0.59 0.81
N ILE A 2 -12.80 -0.66 0.59
CA ILE A 2 -11.83 -1.06 -0.46
C ILE A 2 -12.17 -0.54 -1.88
N ARG A 3 -13.46 -0.54 -2.26
CA ARG A 3 -13.90 -0.09 -3.60
C ARG A 3 -13.66 1.39 -3.90
N HIS A 4 -13.55 2.25 -2.88
CA HIS A 4 -13.33 3.69 -3.08
C HIS A 4 -11.85 4.03 -3.36
N TYR A 5 -10.91 3.34 -2.71
CA TYR A 5 -9.48 3.55 -2.94
C TYR A 5 -9.06 3.10 -4.35
N ARG A 6 -9.61 1.98 -4.83
CA ARG A 6 -9.36 1.45 -6.18
C ARG A 6 -9.75 2.42 -7.30
N ARG A 7 -10.80 3.23 -7.12
CA ARG A 7 -11.22 4.22 -8.15
C ARG A 7 -10.30 5.42 -8.25
N ARG A 8 -9.59 5.78 -7.17
CA ARG A 8 -8.75 6.99 -7.13
C ARG A 8 -7.28 6.71 -7.46
N TRP A 9 -6.75 5.56 -7.06
CA TRP A 9 -5.31 5.25 -7.17
C TRP A 9 -5.01 3.97 -7.97
N GLY A 10 -6.05 3.27 -8.44
CA GLY A 10 -5.89 2.06 -9.24
C GLY A 10 -5.51 0.81 -8.45
N GLN A 11 -5.08 -0.22 -9.17
CA GLN A 11 -4.77 -1.54 -8.61
C GLN A 11 -3.46 -1.58 -7.82
N ALA A 12 -2.47 -0.75 -8.20
CA ALA A 12 -1.16 -0.73 -7.54
C ALA A 12 -1.27 -0.32 -6.06
N MET A 13 -2.07 0.70 -5.75
CA MET A 13 -2.29 1.16 -4.38
C MET A 13 -3.04 0.13 -3.53
N GLN A 14 -3.93 -0.65 -4.16
CA GLN A 14 -4.64 -1.73 -3.48
C GLN A 14 -3.68 -2.82 -3.00
N LEU A 15 -2.61 -3.11 -3.75
CA LEU A 15 -1.61 -4.09 -3.35
C LEU A 15 -0.88 -3.68 -2.06
N LEU A 16 -0.60 -2.39 -1.87
CA LEU A 16 0.03 -1.89 -0.64
C LEU A 16 -0.89 -2.04 0.58
N ILE A 17 -2.18 -1.74 0.38
CA ILE A 17 -3.21 -1.94 1.41
C ILE A 17 -3.33 -3.43 1.76
N ASP A 18 -3.42 -4.29 0.75
CA ASP A 18 -3.56 -5.74 0.93
C ASP A 18 -2.33 -6.33 1.63
N GLN A 19 -1.13 -5.82 1.31
CA GLN A 19 0.12 -6.20 1.99
C GLN A 19 0.11 -5.79 3.46
N ALA A 20 -0.26 -4.54 3.78
CA ALA A 20 -0.30 -4.08 5.16
C ALA A 20 -1.38 -4.84 5.96
N CYS A 21 -2.53 -5.11 5.35
CA CYS A 21 -3.63 -5.87 5.96
C CYS A 21 -3.38 -7.38 6.01
N PHE A 22 -2.22 -7.88 5.59
CA PHE A 22 -1.96 -9.32 5.61
C PHE A 22 -1.97 -9.84 7.06
N GLY A 23 -2.88 -10.76 7.35
CA GLY A 23 -3.09 -11.28 8.71
C GLY A 23 -4.14 -10.51 9.53
N TYR A 24 -4.70 -9.43 8.98
CA TYR A 24 -5.75 -8.62 9.59
C TYR A 24 -7.07 -8.75 8.82
N THR A 25 -8.19 -8.48 9.50
CA THR A 25 -9.53 -8.48 8.87
C THR A 25 -9.76 -7.30 7.93
N GLY A 26 -8.93 -6.26 8.04
CA GLY A 26 -9.03 -5.02 7.27
C GLY A 26 -8.12 -3.93 7.84
N ILE A 27 -8.15 -2.75 7.24
CA ILE A 27 -7.35 -1.58 7.66
C ILE A 27 -7.73 -1.18 9.09
N GLU A 28 -9.00 -1.29 9.45
CA GLU A 28 -9.53 -0.95 10.77
C GLU A 28 -8.99 -1.81 11.91
N ALA A 29 -8.40 -2.97 11.59
CA ALA A 29 -7.81 -3.88 12.56
C ALA A 29 -6.28 -3.71 12.66
N LEU A 30 -5.69 -2.82 11.88
CA LEU A 30 -4.26 -2.52 11.95
C LEU A 30 -3.94 -1.75 13.23
N PRO A 31 -2.85 -2.11 13.94
CA PRO A 31 -2.34 -1.28 15.02
C PRO A 31 -1.83 0.07 14.50
N ASP A 32 -1.76 1.07 15.38
CA ASP A 32 -1.37 2.43 15.01
C ASP A 32 -0.02 2.50 14.29
N ASP A 33 0.97 1.72 14.73
CA ASP A 33 2.29 1.67 14.08
C ASP A 33 2.20 1.20 12.61
N ASP A 34 1.36 0.20 12.34
CA ASP A 34 1.15 -0.33 10.99
C ASP A 34 0.31 0.63 10.15
N LEU A 35 -0.64 1.35 10.75
CA LEU A 35 -1.38 2.43 10.07
C LEU A 35 -0.46 3.58 9.68
N ILE A 36 0.46 3.98 10.57
CA ILE A 36 1.47 5.01 10.30
C ILE A 36 2.40 4.54 9.18
N GLN A 37 2.84 3.28 9.21
CA GLN A 37 3.69 2.73 8.16
C GLN A 37 2.95 2.67 6.82
N LEU A 38 1.72 2.17 6.81
CA LEU A 38 0.87 2.15 5.62
C LEU A 38 0.66 3.57 5.06
N HIS A 39 0.44 4.57 5.92
CA HIS A 39 0.30 5.96 5.47
C HIS A 39 1.55 6.46 4.74
N ARG A 40 2.75 6.23 5.31
CA ARG A 40 4.03 6.60 4.69
C ARG A 40 4.27 5.87 3.37
N ASP A 41 3.95 4.57 3.32
CA ASP A 41 4.08 3.77 2.10
C ASP A 41 3.14 4.29 1.02
N LEU A 42 1.90 4.67 1.38
CA LEU A 42 0.95 5.29 0.47
C LEU A 42 1.48 6.64 -0.03
N GLU A 43 2.00 7.53 0.81
CA GLU A 43 2.57 8.81 0.36
C GLU A 43 3.71 8.60 -0.65
N ARG A 44 4.66 7.73 -0.31
CA ARG A 44 5.78 7.39 -1.19
C ARG A 44 5.32 6.77 -2.51
N ALA A 45 4.27 5.94 -2.47
CA ALA A 45 3.66 5.38 -3.67
C ALA A 45 3.10 6.47 -4.61
N GLN A 46 2.53 7.55 -4.08
CA GLN A 46 2.06 8.67 -4.91
C GLN A 46 3.22 9.38 -5.61
N GLU A 47 4.34 9.56 -4.91
CA GLU A 47 5.57 10.12 -5.49
C GLU A 47 6.10 9.22 -6.60
N CYS A 48 6.17 7.91 -6.37
CA CYS A 48 6.59 6.96 -7.40
C CYS A 48 5.66 6.98 -8.62
N MET A 49 4.34 7.06 -8.44
CA MET A 49 3.40 7.19 -9.55
C MET A 49 3.60 8.49 -10.34
N ARG A 50 3.93 9.60 -9.67
CA ARG A 50 4.23 10.88 -10.33
C ARG A 50 5.53 10.80 -11.14
N ASP A 51 6.53 10.11 -10.60
CA ASP A 51 7.87 10.04 -11.17
C ASP A 51 8.02 8.88 -12.17
N GLY A 52 6.95 8.08 -12.38
CA GLY A 52 6.93 6.95 -13.31
C GLY A 52 7.70 5.72 -12.81
N VAL A 53 7.99 5.64 -11.52
CA VAL A 53 8.73 4.54 -10.87
C VAL A 53 7.76 3.45 -10.44
N THR A 54 8.10 2.18 -10.70
CA THR A 54 7.27 1.05 -10.28
C THR A 54 7.39 0.81 -8.77
N PHE A 55 6.37 0.20 -8.16
CA PHE A 55 6.38 -0.05 -6.71
C PHE A 55 7.37 -1.14 -6.30
N GLU A 56 7.73 -2.03 -7.23
CA GLU A 56 8.77 -3.03 -7.04
C GLU A 56 10.15 -2.37 -6.98
N ASP A 57 10.45 -1.48 -7.94
CA ASP A 57 11.72 -0.72 -7.96
C ASP A 57 11.86 0.20 -6.74
N ALA A 58 10.75 0.76 -6.26
CA ALA A 58 10.72 1.58 -5.06
C ALA A 58 10.88 0.78 -3.75
N GLY A 59 10.82 -0.55 -3.82
CA GLY A 59 10.85 -1.43 -2.64
C GLY A 59 9.61 -1.30 -1.76
N LEU A 60 8.47 -0.88 -2.32
CA LEU A 60 7.20 -0.74 -1.60
C LEU A 60 6.46 -2.09 -1.49
N LEU A 61 6.62 -2.95 -2.50
CA LEU A 61 6.08 -4.30 -2.49
C LEU A 61 7.12 -5.27 -1.90
N ARG A 62 6.73 -6.00 -0.87
CA ARG A 62 7.52 -7.08 -0.29
C ARG A 62 7.38 -8.30 -1.19
N THR A 63 8.46 -8.66 -1.88
CA THR A 63 8.52 -9.93 -2.61
C THR A 63 8.31 -11.07 -1.61
N ARG A 64 7.28 -11.90 -1.84
CA ARG A 64 6.95 -13.07 -0.98
C ARG A 64 8.01 -14.17 -0.94
N TYR A 65 9.15 -13.97 -1.61
CA TYR A 65 10.31 -14.85 -1.61
C TYR A 65 11.56 -13.99 -1.38
N GLY A 66 11.88 -13.78 -0.11
CA GLY A 66 13.21 -13.41 0.37
C GLY A 66 13.71 -14.52 1.27
#